data_AF-A0A8E5HQC3-F1
#
_entry.id   AF-A0A8E5HQC3-F1
#
_cell.length_a   1.000
_cell.length_b   1.000
_cell.length_c   1.000
_cell.angle_alpha   90.00
_cell.angle_beta   90.00
_cell.angle_gamma   90.00
#
_symmetry.space_group_name_H-M   'P 1'
#
loop_
_entity.id
_entity.type
_entity.pdbx_description
1 polymer ?
#
loop_
_entity_poly.entity_id
_entity_poly.type
_entity_poly.pdbx_seq_one_letter_code
_entity_poly.pdbx_strand_id
1 'polypeptide(L)'
;MAVIRSRLKSLQKWHPRPGDIQAGDPVPIHRQRRNQPRATTLSDTRYRREDDAKLLLLKLPFIRLVREIVTNCCRPRDKEFTWQTQAIQALQEAAEAFMIHLFEDAQLCAIHAKQITRLHRGIRPARRIRGIWAGLGSPLKGNSCYNAP
;
A
#
# COMPACT_ATOMS: atom_id res chain seq x y z
N MET A 1 28.96 56.85 41.69
CA MET A 1 28.05 56.26 42.70
C MET A 1 26.94 55.53 41.95
N ALA A 2 26.61 54.25 42.06
CA ALA A 2 27.16 53.06 42.68
C ALA A 2 26.18 51.91 42.33
N VAL A 3 26.71 50.75 41.93
CA VAL A 3 26.22 49.39 42.31
C VAL A 3 24.78 49.01 41.86
N ILE A 4 24.58 48.24 40.79
CA ILE A 4 24.69 46.76 40.66
C ILE A 4 23.55 45.97 41.34
N ARG A 5 23.06 44.96 40.59
CA ARG A 5 22.27 43.74 40.97
C ARG A 5 20.79 44.02 41.27
N SER A 6 19.80 43.25 40.80
CA SER A 6 19.77 41.93 40.17
C SER A 6 18.30 41.53 39.98
N ARG A 7 17.83 41.16 38.78
CA ARG A 7 16.80 40.10 38.63
C ARG A 7 16.58 39.62 37.20
N LEU A 8 17.64 39.52 36.40
CA LEU A 8 17.58 38.70 35.19
C LEU A 8 17.86 37.25 35.59
N LYS A 9 16.84 36.48 36.01
CA LYS A 9 16.96 35.02 36.21
C LYS A 9 15.58 34.37 36.38
N SER A 10 14.91 34.12 35.26
CA SER A 10 13.97 32.99 35.13
C SER A 10 13.72 32.65 33.66
N LEU A 11 14.79 32.56 32.87
CA LEU A 11 14.77 31.63 31.74
C LEU A 11 15.28 30.31 32.30
N GLN A 12 14.37 29.34 32.38
CA GLN A 12 14.68 27.95 32.70
C GLN A 12 15.70 27.45 31.69
N LYS A 13 16.97 27.54 32.09
CA LYS A 13 18.09 26.98 31.36
C LYS A 13 17.99 25.47 31.54
N TRP A 14 17.69 24.76 30.45
CA TRP A 14 17.82 23.32 30.41
C TRP A 14 19.25 22.96 30.81
N HIS A 15 19.40 22.30 31.96
CA HIS A 15 20.65 21.66 32.34
C HIS A 15 20.54 20.19 31.93
N PRO A 16 21.33 19.72 30.95
CA PRO A 16 21.47 18.28 30.74
C PRO A 16 22.00 17.69 32.05
N ARG A 17 21.37 16.60 32.53
CA ARG A 17 21.99 15.82 33.61
C ARG A 17 23.39 15.40 33.15
N PRO A 18 24.45 15.62 33.94
CA PRO A 18 25.76 15.07 33.60
C PRO A 18 25.58 13.55 33.50
N GLY A 19 25.61 13.03 32.28
CA GLY A 19 25.78 11.59 32.08
C GLY A 19 27.21 11.26 32.46
N ASP A 20 27.41 10.21 33.25
CA ASP A 20 28.72 9.62 33.54
C ASP A 20 29.32 9.01 32.26
N ILE A 21 29.66 9.85 31.29
CA ILE A 21 30.25 9.44 30.02
C ILE A 21 31.56 10.22 29.86
N GLN A 22 32.67 9.55 30.13
CA GLN A 22 34.02 10.07 29.91
C GLN A 22 34.42 9.95 28.44
N ALA A 23 35.34 10.81 28.01
CA ALA A 23 35.94 10.73 26.68
C ALA A 23 36.78 9.44 26.57
N GLY A 24 36.25 8.44 25.88
CA GLY A 24 36.84 7.09 25.77
C GLY A 24 35.85 5.97 26.07
N ASP A 25 34.70 6.27 26.69
CA ASP A 25 33.65 5.29 26.91
C ASP A 25 33.01 4.87 25.57
N PRO A 26 32.69 3.57 25.38
CA PRO A 26 31.94 3.16 24.20
C PRO A 26 30.58 3.86 24.23
N VAL A 27 30.27 4.60 23.16
CA VAL A 27 28.97 5.23 22.97
C VAL A 27 27.89 4.17 23.24
N PRO A 28 26.88 4.41 24.11
CA PRO A 28 25.83 3.44 24.32
C PRO A 28 25.13 3.20 22.98
N ILE A 29 25.46 2.08 22.33
CA ILE A 29 24.80 1.64 21.10
C ILE A 29 23.38 1.33 21.53
N HIS A 30 22.47 2.29 21.31
CA HIS A 30 21.06 2.04 21.50
C HIS A 30 20.69 0.95 20.48
N ARG A 31 20.65 -0.30 20.96
CA ARG A 31 20.25 -1.42 20.13
C ARG A 31 18.83 -1.11 19.70
N GLN A 32 18.63 -0.81 18.42
CA GLN A 32 17.29 -0.65 17.88
C GLN A 32 16.57 -1.95 18.18
N ARG A 33 15.57 -1.88 19.05
CA ARG A 33 14.74 -3.04 19.37
C ARG A 33 14.07 -3.43 18.07
N ARG A 34 14.49 -4.56 17.51
CA ARG A 34 13.84 -5.13 16.33
C ARG A 34 12.40 -5.43 16.73
N ASN A 35 11.46 -4.73 16.13
CA ASN A 35 10.04 -5.03 16.30
C ASN A 35 9.83 -6.49 15.92
N GLN A 36 9.11 -7.23 16.78
CA GLN A 36 8.75 -8.59 16.46
C GLN A 36 7.98 -8.57 15.13
N PRO A 37 8.33 -9.44 14.17
CA PRO A 37 7.76 -9.38 12.82
C PRO A 37 6.22 -9.39 12.82
N ARG A 38 5.61 -10.11 13.78
CA ARG A 38 4.15 -10.14 13.99
C ARG A 38 3.56 -8.78 14.41
N ALA A 39 4.29 -7.99 15.19
CA ALA A 39 3.85 -6.68 15.65
C ALA A 39 3.90 -5.64 14.53
N THR A 40 4.97 -5.64 13.71
CA THR A 40 5.13 -4.72 12.57
C THR A 40 4.08 -4.95 11.50
N THR A 41 3.75 -6.20 11.18
CA THR A 41 2.70 -6.51 10.19
C THR A 41 1.31 -6.05 10.65
N LEU A 42 1.01 -6.10 11.96
CA LEU A 42 -0.27 -5.66 12.49
C LEU A 42 -0.38 -4.14 12.54
N SER A 43 0.70 -3.41 12.86
CA SER A 43 0.71 -1.95 12.81
C SER A 43 0.53 -1.43 11.38
N ASP A 44 1.24 -2.01 10.42
CA ASP A 44 1.21 -1.55 9.02
C ASP A 44 -0.15 -1.79 8.37
N THR A 45 -0.81 -2.91 8.70
CA THR A 45 -2.14 -3.24 8.18
C THR A 45 -3.28 -2.47 8.83
N ARG A 46 -3.11 -1.98 10.06
CA ARG A 46 -4.09 -1.09 10.71
C ARG A 46 -3.97 0.31 10.15
N TYR A 47 -2.75 0.85 10.16
CA TYR A 47 -2.45 2.18 9.63
C TYR A 47 -2.90 2.33 8.17
N ARG A 48 -2.65 1.33 7.31
CA ARG A 48 -3.06 1.37 5.90
C ARG A 48 -4.57 1.25 5.68
N ARG A 49 -5.32 0.67 6.62
CA ARG A 49 -6.78 0.56 6.55
C ARG A 49 -7.49 1.81 7.05
N GLU A 50 -6.84 2.59 7.91
CA GLU A 50 -7.41 3.80 8.51
C GLU A 50 -7.17 5.05 7.64
N ASP A 51 -6.20 5.02 6.72
CA ASP A 51 -5.94 6.09 5.74
C ASP A 51 -6.83 5.91 4.49
N ASP A 52 -8.09 6.36 4.57
CA ASP A 52 -9.15 6.09 3.57
C ASP A 52 -9.00 6.78 2.21
N ALA A 53 -7.99 7.62 1.98
CA ALA A 53 -7.93 8.52 0.81
C ALA A 53 -6.64 8.47 -0.01
N LYS A 54 -5.73 7.52 0.24
CA LYS A 54 -4.44 7.46 -0.45
C LYS A 54 -4.39 6.32 -1.47
N LEU A 55 -4.18 6.68 -2.74
CA LEU A 55 -3.86 5.72 -3.80
C LEU A 55 -2.63 4.89 -3.43
N LEU A 56 -2.77 3.57 -3.50
CA LEU A 56 -1.75 2.59 -3.13
C LEU A 56 -0.77 2.32 -4.27
N LEU A 57 -1.20 2.49 -5.52
CA LEU A 57 -0.36 2.29 -6.70
C LEU A 57 0.29 3.60 -7.16
N LEU A 58 1.51 3.47 -7.68
CA LEU A 58 2.19 4.57 -8.35
C LEU A 58 1.44 4.94 -9.63
N LYS A 59 1.16 6.23 -9.82
CA LYS A 59 0.38 6.75 -10.96
C LYS A 59 1.05 6.49 -12.31
N LEU A 60 2.37 6.66 -12.40
CA LEU A 60 3.12 6.55 -13.65
C LEU A 60 3.09 5.13 -14.28
N PRO A 61 3.41 4.04 -13.56
CA PRO A 61 3.30 2.69 -14.12
C PRO A 61 1.85 2.31 -14.44
N PHE A 62 0.87 2.78 -13.67
CA PHE A 62 -0.54 2.53 -13.96
C PHE A 62 -0.97 3.17 -15.30
N ILE A 63 -0.58 4.42 -15.54
CA ILE A 63 -0.83 5.10 -16.83
C ILE A 63 -0.21 4.34 -18.00
N ARG A 64 1.04 3.85 -17.85
CA ARG A 64 1.74 3.09 -18.91
C ARG A 64 1.00 1.79 -19.22
N LEU A 65 0.57 1.07 -18.19
CA LEU A 65 -0.19 -0.17 -18.34
C LEU A 65 -1.53 0.05 -19.06
N VAL A 66 -2.28 1.09 -18.68
CA VAL A 66 -3.57 1.42 -19.32
C VAL A 66 -3.37 1.69 -20.81
N ARG A 67 -2.34 2.46 -21.18
CA ARG A 67 -2.00 2.74 -22.57
C ARG A 67 -1.63 1.46 -23.34
N GLU A 68 -0.80 0.60 -22.74
CA GLU A 68 -0.42 -0.69 -23.32
C GLU A 68 -1.64 -1.59 -23.59
N ILE A 69 -2.56 -1.69 -22.64
CA ILE A 69 -3.79 -2.49 -22.80
C ILE A 69 -4.63 -1.95 -23.94
N VAL A 70 -4.86 -0.64 -24.02
CA VAL A 70 -5.63 -0.06 -25.13
C VAL A 70 -4.95 -0.27 -26.47
N THR A 71 -3.62 -0.14 -26.54
CA THR A 71 -2.87 -0.46 -27.75
C THR A 71 -2.99 -1.93 -28.16
N ASN A 72 -3.06 -2.86 -27.20
CA ASN A 72 -3.17 -4.29 -27.47
C ASN A 72 -4.61 -4.72 -27.81
N CYS A 73 -5.61 -4.13 -27.17
CA CYS A 73 -7.02 -4.47 -27.38
C CYS A 73 -7.63 -3.75 -28.59
N CYS A 74 -7.10 -2.59 -28.97
CA CYS A 74 -7.66 -1.72 -30.00
C CYS A 74 -6.65 -1.46 -31.14
N ARG A 75 -6.23 -2.50 -31.86
CA ARG A 75 -5.50 -2.37 -33.15
C ARG A 75 -6.46 -2.50 -34.34
N PRO A 76 -6.33 -1.78 -35.48
CA PRO A 76 -5.83 -0.43 -35.73
C PRO A 76 -6.97 0.47 -36.27
N ARG A 77 -7.07 1.72 -35.80
CA ARG A 77 -7.73 2.77 -36.58
C ARG A 77 -7.14 4.11 -36.19
N ASP A 78 -5.86 4.30 -36.53
CA ASP A 78 -5.18 5.58 -36.81
C ASP A 78 -5.52 6.80 -35.93
N LYS A 79 -5.91 6.57 -34.68
CA LYS A 79 -6.26 7.61 -33.73
C LYS A 79 -5.51 7.36 -32.45
N GLU A 80 -4.57 8.25 -32.19
CA GLU A 80 -3.98 8.38 -30.87
C GLU A 80 -5.08 8.74 -29.87
N PHE A 81 -5.28 7.88 -28.88
CA PHE A 81 -6.21 8.17 -27.79
C PHE A 81 -5.60 9.24 -26.88
N THR A 82 -6.27 10.38 -26.78
CA THR A 82 -6.01 11.37 -25.75
C THR A 82 -6.72 10.95 -24.47
N TRP A 83 -6.05 11.12 -23.33
CA TRP A 83 -6.58 10.70 -22.03
C TRP A 83 -6.83 11.91 -21.16
N GLN A 84 -8.04 12.00 -20.60
CA GLN A 84 -8.33 12.96 -19.55
C GLN A 84 -7.68 12.50 -18.24
N THR A 85 -7.07 13.44 -17.50
CA THR A 85 -6.41 13.13 -16.22
C THR A 85 -7.38 12.53 -15.20
N GLN A 86 -8.61 13.05 -15.13
CA GLN A 86 -9.64 12.54 -14.22
C GLN A 86 -10.13 11.13 -14.60
N ALA A 87 -10.16 10.79 -15.89
CA ALA A 87 -10.55 9.45 -16.33
C ALA A 87 -9.54 8.39 -15.85
N ILE A 88 -8.24 8.70 -15.92
CA ILE A 88 -7.21 7.79 -15.40
C ILE A 88 -7.28 7.67 -13.88
N GLN A 89 -7.55 8.76 -13.16
CA GLN A 89 -7.72 8.74 -11.71
C GLN A 89 -8.89 7.88 -11.28
N ALA A 90 -10.07 8.06 -11.90
CA ALA A 90 -11.25 7.24 -11.63
C ALA A 90 -11.01 5.76 -11.94
N LEU A 91 -10.28 5.45 -13.02
CA LEU A 91 -9.91 4.07 -13.36
C LEU A 91 -8.98 3.45 -12.31
N GLN A 92 -8.04 4.24 -11.78
CA GLN A 92 -7.13 3.80 -10.73
C GLN A 92 -7.88 3.54 -9.42
N GLU A 93 -8.75 4.47 -9.00
CA GLU A 93 -9.58 4.32 -7.79
C GLU A 93 -10.48 3.08 -7.87
N ALA A 94 -11.16 2.88 -9.00
CA ALA A 94 -12.00 1.70 -9.21
C ALA A 94 -11.18 0.39 -9.19
N ALA A 95 -10.00 0.37 -9.82
CA ALA A 95 -9.14 -0.80 -9.85
C ALA A 95 -8.59 -1.15 -8.46
N GLU A 96 -8.12 -0.16 -7.71
CA GLU A 96 -7.62 -0.35 -6.35
C GLU A 96 -8.72 -0.80 -5.40
N ALA A 97 -9.90 -0.16 -5.45
CA ALA A 97 -11.06 -0.58 -4.68
C ALA A 97 -11.43 -2.04 -5.00
N PHE A 98 -11.48 -2.42 -6.27
CA PHE A 98 -11.78 -3.81 -6.66
C PHE A 98 -10.77 -4.81 -6.08
N MET A 99 -9.46 -4.50 -6.17
CA MET A 99 -8.41 -5.37 -5.66
C MET A 99 -8.45 -5.49 -4.13
N ILE A 100 -8.68 -4.40 -3.41
CA ILE A 100 -8.80 -4.40 -1.94
C ILE A 100 -9.93 -5.34 -1.51
N HIS A 101 -11.13 -5.14 -2.04
CA HIS A 101 -12.27 -5.99 -1.72
C HIS A 101 -12.02 -7.45 -2.09
N LEU A 102 -11.37 -7.72 -3.23
CA LEU A 102 -11.05 -9.09 -3.64
C LEU A 102 -10.04 -9.76 -2.69
N PHE A 103 -9.06 -9.00 -2.19
CA PHE A 103 -8.07 -9.50 -1.24
C PHE A 103 -8.66 -9.74 0.15
N GLU A 104 -9.65 -8.96 0.57
CA GLU A 104 -10.39 -9.22 1.81
C GLU A 104 -11.12 -10.57 1.75
N ASP A 105 -11.86 -10.84 0.68
CA ASP A 105 -12.54 -12.12 0.49
C ASP A 105 -11.57 -13.29 0.35
N ALA A 106 -10.47 -13.08 -0.37
CA ALA A 106 -9.44 -14.09 -0.52
C ALA A 106 -8.76 -14.39 0.82
N GLN A 107 -8.59 -13.39 1.69
CA GLN A 107 -8.03 -13.56 3.03
C GLN A 107 -9.00 -14.32 3.94
N LEU A 108 -10.31 -14.04 3.88
CA LEU A 108 -11.33 -14.81 4.59
C LEU A 108 -11.32 -16.29 4.14
N CYS A 109 -11.23 -16.52 2.84
CA CYS A 109 -11.11 -17.88 2.28
C CYS A 109 -9.81 -18.58 2.73
N ALA A 110 -8.70 -17.84 2.86
CA ALA A 110 -7.43 -18.38 3.33
C ALA A 110 -7.46 -18.74 4.82
N ILE A 111 -8.08 -17.89 5.66
CA ILE A 111 -8.31 -18.15 7.08
C ILE A 111 -9.20 -19.38 7.27
N HIS A 112 -10.26 -19.51 6.46
CA HIS A 112 -11.12 -20.70 6.47
C HIS A 112 -10.33 -21.99 6.23
N ALA A 113 -9.32 -21.96 5.35
CA ALA A 113 -8.42 -23.08 5.07
C ALA A 113 -7.23 -23.20 6.05
N LYS A 114 -7.25 -22.47 7.17
CA LYS A 114 -6.16 -22.39 8.18
C LYS A 114 -4.81 -21.94 7.58
N GLN A 115 -4.82 -21.12 6.53
CA GLN A 115 -3.63 -20.57 5.87
C GLN A 115 -3.56 -19.06 6.05
N ILE A 116 -2.60 -18.59 6.84
CA ILE A 116 -2.49 -17.16 7.19
C ILE A 116 -1.60 -16.40 6.19
N THR A 117 -0.62 -17.08 5.56
CA THR A 117 0.40 -16.47 4.69
C THR A 117 0.14 -16.62 3.19
N ARG A 118 -0.81 -17.47 2.76
CA ARG A 118 -1.01 -17.82 1.34
C ARG A 118 -2.31 -17.23 0.75
N LEU A 119 -2.37 -15.90 0.66
CA LEU A 119 -3.50 -15.15 0.08
C LEU A 119 -3.85 -15.57 -1.36
N HIS A 120 -2.82 -15.85 -2.19
CA HIS A 120 -3.01 -16.24 -3.60
C HIS A 120 -3.88 -17.50 -3.79
N ARG A 121 -3.88 -18.42 -2.82
CA ARG A 121 -4.71 -19.64 -2.88
C ARG A 121 -6.19 -19.35 -2.65
N GLY A 122 -6.51 -18.27 -1.92
CA GLY A 122 -7.87 -17.82 -1.64
C GLY A 122 -8.51 -17.06 -2.81
N ILE A 123 -7.73 -16.53 -3.75
CA ILE A 123 -8.24 -15.73 -4.88
C ILE A 123 -9.14 -16.54 -5.81
N ARG A 124 -8.76 -17.78 -6.14
CA ARG A 124 -9.55 -18.63 -7.05
C ARG A 124 -10.91 -19.01 -6.46
N PRO A 125 -11.00 -19.48 -5.19
CA PRO A 125 -12.28 -19.67 -4.50
C PRO A 125 -13.09 -18.37 -4.39
N ALA A 126 -12.48 -17.25 -3.95
CA ALA A 126 -13.17 -15.97 -3.80
C ALA A 126 -13.81 -15.50 -5.12
N ARG A 127 -13.07 -15.58 -6.23
CA ARG A 127 -13.59 -15.28 -7.57
C ARG A 127 -14.72 -16.20 -8.01
N ARG A 128 -14.65 -17.48 -7.65
CA ARG A 128 -15.70 -18.45 -7.99
C ARG A 128 -17.00 -18.15 -7.24
N ILE A 129 -16.92 -17.78 -5.97
CA ILE A 129 -18.08 -17.46 -5.13
C ILE A 129 -18.71 -16.13 -5.57
N ARG A 130 -17.87 -15.14 -5.91
CA ARG A 130 -18.30 -13.84 -6.46
C ARG A 130 -19.03 -13.94 -7.81
N GLY A 131 -18.86 -15.04 -8.54
CA GLY A 131 -19.57 -15.30 -9.80
C GLY A 131 -19.12 -14.41 -10.97
N ILE A 132 -19.84 -14.52 -12.08
CA ILE A 132 -19.52 -13.87 -13.36
C ILE A 132 -19.66 -12.33 -13.27
N TRP A 133 -20.51 -11.84 -12.38
CA TRP A 133 -20.86 -10.43 -12.25
C TRP A 133 -19.82 -9.56 -11.53
N ALA A 134 -18.98 -10.16 -10.67
CA ALA A 134 -17.92 -9.44 -9.94
C ALA A 134 -16.52 -9.64 -10.57
N GLY A 135 -16.47 -9.69 -11.90
CA GLY A 135 -15.38 -9.03 -12.62
C GLY A 135 -14.29 -9.87 -13.24
N LEU A 136 -14.37 -11.20 -13.31
CA LEU A 136 -13.44 -11.95 -14.16
C LEU A 136 -14.17 -13.05 -14.92
N GLY A 137 -14.09 -12.94 -16.25
CA GLY A 137 -14.62 -13.89 -17.23
C GLY A 137 -14.30 -15.35 -16.88
N SER A 138 -15.09 -16.22 -17.51
CA SER A 138 -15.10 -17.68 -17.36
C SER A 138 -13.72 -18.28 -17.08
N PRO A 139 -13.65 -19.38 -16.31
CA PRO A 139 -12.43 -20.17 -16.31
C PRO A 139 -12.14 -20.52 -17.77
N LEU A 140 -11.01 -20.03 -18.30
CA LEU A 140 -10.47 -20.43 -19.59
C LEU A 140 -10.24 -21.95 -19.52
N LYS A 141 -11.31 -22.73 -19.75
CA LYS A 141 -11.21 -24.01 -20.40
C LYS A 141 -10.65 -23.68 -21.78
N GLY A 142 -9.51 -24.30 -22.09
CA GLY A 142 -8.67 -23.95 -23.21
C GLY A 142 -9.41 -23.89 -24.54
N ASN A 143 -8.78 -23.16 -25.46
CA ASN A 143 -8.89 -23.29 -26.91
C ASN A 143 -10.32 -23.21 -27.47
N SER A 144 -10.72 -22.01 -27.91
CA SER A 144 -11.42 -21.77 -29.19
C SER A 144 -12.13 -20.41 -29.13
N CYS A 145 -11.41 -19.33 -29.45
CA CYS A 145 -12.05 -18.08 -29.88
C CYS A 145 -11.58 -17.65 -31.28
N TYR A 146 -10.71 -18.46 -31.93
CA TYR A 146 -10.39 -18.36 -33.35
C TYR A 146 -11.16 -19.44 -34.08
N ASN A 147 -12.47 -19.23 -34.24
CA ASN A 147 -13.32 -19.78 -35.30
C ASN A 147 -14.77 -19.55 -34.90
N ALA A 148 -15.36 -18.50 -35.45
CA ALA A 148 -16.79 -18.44 -35.72
C ALA A 148 -16.93 -18.04 -37.20
N PRO A 149 -17.88 -18.64 -37.94
CA PRO A 149 -18.06 -18.46 -39.38
C PRO A 149 -18.37 -17.03 -39.78
#